data_AF-A0A345PNU5-F1
#
_entry.id   AF-A0A345PNU5-F1
#
_cell.length_a   1.000
_cell.length_b   1.000
_cell.length_c   1.000
_cell.angle_alpha   90.00
_cell.angle_beta   90.00
_cell.angle_gamma   90.00
#
_symmetry.space_group_name_H-M   'P 1'
#
loop_
_entity.id
_entity.type
_entity.pdbx_description
1 polymer ?
#
loop_
_entity_poly.entity_id
_entity_poly.type
_entity_poly.pdbx_seq_one_letter_code
_entity_poly.pdbx_strand_id
1 'polypeptide(L)'
;MFPFNNYTFIYFIGIGGIGMSALARLCAKQGYQVFGYDRTASPLVAQLSKEGVTISCKDTTEAIPEVICNHPNQTLVVYTPAIPTDNLILNYFKQAGYKIQSRAEVLGHISKSLTTIAVAGTHGKTTTSAMIAHILYQSDLPMVAFVGGMMHLYDVNLLYNRSLDDAKLMVAEADEFNRSFLHLRPTFSIVTAADADHPETYTTTALMEASFIEFIQQNQQYLLIHHNVSDQLKVHKHYDKPFLTYGLSQGDIVAGNVTTAPDQSAFDYLGTHTTLSNLVLPIAGWYNIENALAAITICLELGITETQIRTAVATFPGIKRRFSFVCDHPKYLLIDDYAHHPAELSALLSSVKTLYPNSHITAIFQPHLFSRTQAFYKAFATSLSLSDQVFILPIYPARETPIPGVTSALIFDALSCKQKALVTMDALPNVLAACGRIQRHQVFLTIGAGDIGEAVPGIAATLQQIFITV
;
A
#
# COMPACT_ATOMS: atom_id res chain seq x y z
N MET A 1 -23.53 -2.63 13.38
CA MET A 1 -24.00 -3.69 12.48
C MET A 1 -23.91 -3.20 11.04
N PHE A 2 -23.00 -3.78 10.24
CA PHE A 2 -22.75 -3.40 8.84
C PHE A 2 -23.95 -3.72 7.94
N PRO A 3 -24.10 -3.04 6.77
CA PRO A 3 -25.37 -2.96 6.02
C PRO A 3 -25.77 -4.23 5.23
N PHE A 4 -25.36 -5.43 5.67
CA PHE A 4 -25.59 -6.69 4.93
C PHE A 4 -26.58 -7.63 5.62
N ASN A 5 -27.42 -7.13 6.53
CA ASN A 5 -28.34 -7.91 7.38
C ASN A 5 -29.29 -8.88 6.65
N ASN A 6 -29.50 -8.72 5.35
CA ASN A 6 -30.34 -9.60 4.54
C ASN A 6 -29.60 -10.86 4.03
N TYR A 7 -28.29 -10.95 4.26
CA TYR A 7 -27.46 -12.06 3.80
C TYR A 7 -26.95 -12.88 4.97
N THR A 8 -26.95 -14.20 4.79
CA THR A 8 -26.33 -15.14 5.72
C THR A 8 -24.92 -15.52 5.24
N PHE A 9 -24.74 -15.58 3.93
CA PHE A 9 -23.52 -16.02 3.27
C PHE A 9 -22.87 -14.87 2.50
N ILE A 10 -21.54 -14.81 2.54
CA ILE A 10 -20.78 -13.89 1.71
C ILE A 10 -19.69 -14.69 0.99
N TYR A 11 -19.71 -14.62 -0.35
CA TYR A 11 -18.76 -15.32 -1.21
C TYR A 11 -17.80 -14.33 -1.87
N PHE A 12 -16.50 -14.48 -1.63
CA PHE A 12 -15.48 -13.60 -2.19
C PHE A 12 -14.77 -14.23 -3.40
N ILE A 13 -14.64 -13.50 -4.51
CA ILE A 13 -13.89 -13.90 -5.70
C ILE A 13 -12.62 -13.05 -5.79
N GLY A 14 -11.45 -13.68 -5.66
CA GLY A 14 -10.15 -13.02 -5.44
C GLY A 14 -9.90 -12.69 -3.97
N ILE A 15 -10.26 -13.61 -3.07
CA ILE A 15 -10.24 -13.40 -1.61
C ILE A 15 -8.82 -13.18 -1.04
N GLY A 16 -7.78 -13.67 -1.73
CA GLY A 16 -6.38 -13.57 -1.32
C GLY A 16 -5.78 -12.17 -1.50
N GLY A 17 -6.45 -11.25 -2.18
CA GLY A 17 -6.01 -9.86 -2.27
C GLY A 17 -6.03 -9.14 -0.92
N ILE A 18 -5.11 -8.21 -0.69
CA ILE A 18 -4.97 -7.52 0.61
C ILE A 18 -6.26 -6.79 1.04
N GLY A 19 -6.94 -6.08 0.14
CA GLY A 19 -8.21 -5.42 0.46
C GLY A 19 -9.39 -6.39 0.58
N MET A 20 -9.37 -7.50 -0.17
CA MET A 20 -10.44 -8.50 -0.15
C MET A 20 -10.40 -9.34 1.13
N SER A 21 -9.21 -9.78 1.54
CA SER A 21 -9.01 -10.55 2.77
C SER A 21 -9.39 -9.75 4.02
N ALA A 22 -9.08 -8.46 4.09
CA ALA A 22 -9.52 -7.61 5.20
C ALA A 22 -11.05 -7.52 5.31
N LEU A 23 -11.74 -7.40 4.18
CA LEU A 23 -13.20 -7.35 4.11
C LEU A 23 -13.83 -8.71 4.47
N ALA A 24 -13.24 -9.81 4.00
CA ALA A 24 -13.66 -11.16 4.37
C ALA A 24 -13.53 -11.40 5.88
N ARG A 25 -12.43 -10.94 6.51
CA ARG A 25 -12.26 -10.99 7.96
C ARG A 25 -13.32 -10.21 8.69
N LEU A 26 -13.64 -9.00 8.22
CA LEU A 26 -14.68 -8.17 8.83
C LEU A 26 -16.02 -8.92 8.83
N CYS A 27 -16.40 -9.47 7.67
CA CYS A 27 -17.62 -10.24 7.52
C CYS A 27 -17.64 -11.46 8.45
N ALA A 28 -16.57 -12.25 8.51
CA ALA A 28 -16.50 -13.40 9.40
C ALA A 28 -16.64 -12.99 10.89
N LYS A 29 -15.97 -11.91 11.31
CA LYS A 29 -16.06 -11.39 12.69
C LYS A 29 -17.42 -10.82 13.05
N GLN A 30 -18.20 -10.38 12.06
CA GLN A 30 -19.58 -9.92 12.23
C GLN A 30 -20.60 -11.07 12.16
N GLY A 31 -20.13 -12.33 12.08
CA GLY A 31 -20.98 -13.52 12.14
C GLY A 31 -21.53 -14.01 10.80
N TYR A 32 -21.12 -13.41 9.68
CA TYR A 32 -21.47 -13.94 8.36
C TYR A 32 -20.71 -15.24 8.09
N GLN A 33 -21.33 -16.18 7.36
CA GLN A 33 -20.62 -17.36 6.88
C GLN A 33 -19.87 -17.01 5.60
N VAL A 34 -18.54 -16.97 5.69
CA VAL A 34 -17.67 -16.49 4.62
C VAL A 34 -17.07 -17.64 3.83
N PHE A 35 -17.14 -17.52 2.52
CA PHE A 35 -16.56 -18.44 1.55
C PHE A 35 -15.76 -17.65 0.53
N GLY A 36 -14.87 -18.31 -0.21
CA GLY A 36 -14.24 -17.65 -1.34
C GLY A 36 -13.45 -18.51 -2.28
N TYR A 37 -12.97 -17.83 -3.31
CA TYR A 37 -12.10 -18.34 -4.34
C TYR A 37 -10.90 -17.40 -4.49
N ASP A 38 -9.71 -17.98 -4.67
CA ASP A 38 -8.56 -17.29 -5.23
C ASP A 38 -7.86 -18.20 -6.22
N ARG A 39 -7.22 -17.65 -7.26
CA ARG A 39 -6.49 -18.47 -8.24
C ARG A 39 -5.23 -19.09 -7.62
N THR A 40 -4.58 -18.37 -6.72
CA THR A 40 -3.26 -18.74 -6.21
C THR A 40 -3.33 -18.99 -4.71
N ALA A 41 -2.75 -20.11 -4.26
CA ALA A 41 -2.51 -20.33 -2.84
C ALA A 41 -1.49 -19.28 -2.35
N SER A 42 -1.83 -18.55 -1.29
CA SER A 42 -0.97 -17.49 -0.73
C SER A 42 -0.96 -17.55 0.80
N PRO A 43 -0.01 -16.89 1.47
CA PRO A 43 -0.01 -16.77 2.93
C PRO A 43 -1.33 -16.22 3.49
N LEU A 44 -1.95 -15.24 2.80
CA LEU A 44 -3.25 -14.69 3.18
C LEU A 44 -4.38 -15.71 3.05
N VAL A 45 -4.44 -16.48 1.96
CA VAL A 45 -5.43 -17.55 1.77
C VAL A 45 -5.27 -18.62 2.86
N ALA A 46 -4.03 -19.01 3.16
CA ALA A 46 -3.75 -19.98 4.21
C ALA A 46 -4.16 -19.45 5.60
N GLN A 47 -3.94 -18.17 5.89
CA GLN A 47 -4.33 -17.54 7.15
C GLN A 47 -5.86 -17.47 7.30
N LEU A 48 -6.58 -17.00 6.27
CA LEU A 48 -8.05 -16.98 6.28
C LEU A 48 -8.66 -18.38 6.45
N SER A 49 -8.05 -19.39 5.83
CA SER A 49 -8.49 -20.79 5.98
C SER A 49 -8.34 -21.26 7.44
N LYS A 50 -7.24 -20.90 8.11
CA LYS A 50 -7.04 -21.15 9.55
C LYS A 50 -8.02 -20.38 10.43
N GLU A 51 -8.50 -19.22 9.97
CA GLU A 51 -9.54 -18.41 10.62
C GLU A 51 -10.96 -18.97 10.41
N GLY A 52 -11.11 -20.09 9.69
CA GLY A 52 -12.39 -20.79 9.50
C GLY A 52 -13.11 -20.45 8.19
N VAL A 53 -12.50 -19.66 7.30
CA VAL A 53 -13.07 -19.36 5.98
C VAL A 53 -12.86 -20.54 5.03
N THR A 54 -13.92 -20.97 4.35
CA THR A 54 -13.81 -22.03 3.33
C THR A 54 -13.38 -21.43 1.99
N ILE A 55 -12.18 -21.78 1.52
CA ILE A 55 -11.58 -21.22 0.31
C ILE A 55 -11.20 -22.32 -0.69
N SER A 56 -11.54 -22.11 -1.96
CA SER A 56 -11.09 -22.94 -3.08
C SER A 56 -10.01 -22.22 -3.90
N CYS A 57 -8.98 -22.97 -4.33
CA CYS A 57 -8.03 -22.53 -5.35
C CYS A 57 -8.20 -23.25 -6.70
N LYS A 58 -9.37 -23.85 -6.94
CA LYS A 58 -9.69 -24.53 -8.21
C LYS A 58 -10.54 -23.60 -9.07
N ASP A 59 -10.07 -23.31 -10.28
CA ASP A 59 -10.77 -22.44 -11.24
C ASP A 59 -11.90 -23.20 -11.95
N THR A 60 -12.90 -23.62 -11.19
CA THR A 60 -13.99 -24.50 -11.66
C THR A 60 -15.27 -24.26 -10.85
N THR A 61 -16.44 -24.33 -11.48
CA THR A 61 -17.73 -24.05 -10.84
C THR A 61 -18.14 -25.12 -9.83
N GLU A 62 -17.68 -26.36 -10.00
CA GLU A 62 -17.92 -27.49 -9.10
C GLU A 62 -17.25 -27.30 -7.73
N ALA A 63 -16.30 -26.37 -7.63
CA ALA A 63 -15.66 -26.02 -6.36
C ALA A 63 -16.43 -24.97 -5.56
N ILE A 64 -17.54 -24.43 -6.09
CA ILE A 64 -18.45 -23.58 -5.33
C ILE A 64 -19.18 -24.48 -4.32
N PRO A 65 -19.13 -24.17 -3.01
CA PRO A 65 -19.77 -25.00 -1.99
C PRO A 65 -21.28 -25.16 -2.21
N GLU A 66 -21.79 -26.37 -1.99
CA GLU A 66 -23.20 -26.71 -2.18
C GLU A 66 -24.14 -25.78 -1.39
N VAL A 67 -23.74 -25.39 -0.17
CA VAL A 67 -24.51 -24.44 0.66
C VAL A 67 -24.71 -23.09 -0.05
N ILE A 68 -23.74 -22.62 -0.83
CA ILE A 68 -23.85 -21.38 -1.60
C ILE A 68 -24.81 -21.56 -2.79
N CYS A 69 -24.70 -22.69 -3.50
CA CYS A 69 -25.58 -23.03 -4.62
C CYS A 69 -27.05 -23.14 -4.19
N ASN A 70 -27.31 -23.67 -2.99
CA ASN A 70 -28.67 -23.87 -2.48
C ASN A 70 -29.31 -22.58 -1.92
N HIS A 71 -28.55 -21.50 -1.71
CA HIS A 71 -29.04 -20.27 -1.06
C HIS A 71 -28.73 -18.98 -1.86
N PRO A 72 -29.18 -18.86 -3.12
CA PRO A 72 -28.86 -17.70 -3.96
C PRO A 72 -29.36 -16.38 -3.39
N ASN A 73 -30.57 -16.36 -2.81
CA ASN A 73 -31.17 -15.14 -2.25
C ASN A 73 -30.61 -14.73 -0.88
N GLN A 74 -29.81 -15.58 -0.25
CA GLN A 74 -29.15 -15.30 1.05
C GLN A 74 -27.64 -15.10 0.90
N THR A 75 -27.13 -15.09 -0.33
CA THR A 75 -25.70 -14.97 -0.64
C THR A 75 -25.40 -13.64 -1.33
N LEU A 76 -24.49 -12.86 -0.73
CA LEU A 76 -23.85 -11.74 -1.42
C LEU A 76 -22.52 -12.21 -2.02
N VAL A 77 -22.31 -11.94 -3.31
CA VAL A 77 -21.05 -12.22 -3.98
C VAL A 77 -20.24 -10.94 -4.10
N VAL A 78 -19.01 -10.95 -3.59
CA VAL A 78 -18.09 -9.82 -3.59
C VAL A 78 -16.89 -10.15 -4.46
N TYR A 79 -16.53 -9.29 -5.42
CA TYR A 79 -15.40 -9.53 -6.31
C TYR A 79 -14.43 -8.35 -6.38
N THR A 80 -13.16 -8.65 -6.67
CA THR A 80 -12.16 -7.63 -6.99
C THR A 80 -12.14 -7.33 -8.49
N PRO A 81 -11.95 -6.07 -8.92
CA PRO A 81 -11.77 -5.74 -10.34
C PRO A 81 -10.57 -6.43 -11.02
N ALA A 82 -9.66 -7.04 -10.24
CA ALA A 82 -8.57 -7.84 -10.77
C ALA A 82 -9.04 -9.20 -11.36
N ILE A 83 -10.28 -9.60 -11.13
CA ILE A 83 -10.86 -10.81 -11.73
C ILE A 83 -11.19 -10.57 -13.21
N PRO A 84 -10.68 -11.40 -14.14
CA PRO A 84 -11.03 -11.31 -15.56
C PRO A 84 -12.52 -11.45 -15.83
N THR A 85 -13.02 -10.78 -16.87
CA THR A 85 -14.44 -10.81 -17.24
C THR A 85 -14.93 -12.19 -17.71
N ASP A 86 -14.02 -13.02 -18.22
CA ASP A 86 -14.25 -14.40 -18.65
C ASP A 86 -14.10 -15.43 -17.52
N ASN A 87 -13.82 -15.01 -16.28
CA ASN A 87 -13.69 -15.92 -15.15
C ASN A 87 -14.96 -16.78 -14.95
N LEU A 88 -14.77 -18.11 -14.89
CA LEU A 88 -15.85 -19.10 -14.84
C LEU A 88 -16.73 -18.94 -13.60
N ILE A 89 -16.10 -18.72 -12.43
CA ILE A 89 -16.80 -18.60 -11.15
C ILE A 89 -17.63 -17.31 -11.11
N LEU A 90 -17.06 -16.17 -11.52
CA LEU A 90 -17.81 -14.91 -11.60
C LEU A 90 -18.98 -15.00 -12.58
N ASN A 91 -18.79 -15.65 -13.73
CA ASN A 91 -19.83 -15.79 -14.74
C ASN A 91 -20.95 -16.75 -14.32
N TYR A 92 -20.64 -17.80 -13.56
CA TYR A 92 -21.66 -18.65 -12.93
C TYR A 92 -22.61 -17.82 -12.06
N PHE A 93 -22.06 -17.03 -11.12
CA PHE A 93 -22.90 -16.23 -10.22
C PHE A 93 -23.75 -15.19 -10.96
N LYS A 94 -23.20 -14.59 -12.04
CA LYS A 94 -23.95 -13.67 -12.90
C LYS A 94 -25.12 -14.37 -13.60
N GLN A 95 -24.87 -15.52 -14.20
CA GLN A 95 -25.89 -16.29 -14.94
C GLN A 95 -26.97 -16.85 -14.00
N ALA A 96 -26.58 -17.27 -12.79
CA ALA A 96 -27.50 -17.76 -11.77
C ALA A 96 -28.26 -16.64 -11.02
N GLY A 97 -28.04 -15.36 -11.35
CA GLY A 97 -28.82 -14.25 -10.82
C GLY A 97 -28.49 -13.83 -9.39
N TYR A 98 -27.29 -14.14 -8.88
CA TYR A 98 -26.87 -13.74 -7.55
C TYR A 98 -26.73 -12.21 -7.44
N LYS A 99 -26.91 -11.67 -6.23
CA LYS A 99 -26.49 -10.29 -5.97
C LYS A 99 -24.97 -10.23 -5.96
N ILE A 100 -24.41 -9.48 -6.91
CA ILE A 100 -22.96 -9.28 -7.04
C ILE A 100 -22.64 -7.80 -6.77
N GLN A 101 -21.59 -7.55 -5.99
CA GLN A 101 -21.04 -6.22 -5.75
C GLN A 101 -19.51 -6.26 -5.85
N SER A 102 -18.92 -5.19 -6.35
CA SER A 102 -17.47 -5.00 -6.31
C SER A 102 -17.00 -4.71 -4.88
N ARG A 103 -15.71 -4.97 -4.60
CA ARG A 103 -15.04 -4.58 -3.34
C ARG A 103 -15.31 -3.11 -2.99
N ALA A 104 -15.21 -2.21 -3.97
CA ALA A 104 -15.37 -0.78 -3.79
C ALA A 104 -16.79 -0.41 -3.36
N GLU A 105 -17.82 -1.03 -3.95
CA GLU A 105 -19.21 -0.81 -3.55
C GLU A 105 -19.48 -1.27 -2.12
N VAL A 106 -18.98 -2.45 -1.74
CA VAL A 106 -19.15 -3.00 -0.38
C VAL A 106 -18.47 -2.09 0.64
N LEU A 107 -17.24 -1.66 0.37
CA LEU A 107 -16.52 -0.71 1.22
C LEU A 107 -17.23 0.65 1.27
N GLY A 108 -17.84 1.08 0.16
CA GLY A 108 -18.69 2.26 0.07
C GLY A 108 -19.89 2.20 1.00
N HIS A 109 -20.60 1.07 1.07
CA HIS A 109 -21.71 0.87 2.01
C HIS A 109 -21.26 0.94 3.46
N ILE A 110 -20.10 0.35 3.77
CA ILE A 110 -19.51 0.43 5.10
C ILE A 110 -19.15 1.88 5.46
N SER A 111 -18.50 2.61 4.54
CA SER A 111 -18.05 3.98 4.78
C SER A 111 -19.20 4.95 5.06
N LYS A 112 -20.39 4.71 4.49
CA LYS A 112 -21.58 5.52 4.74
C LYS A 112 -22.10 5.42 6.17
N SER A 113 -21.82 4.31 6.86
CA SER A 113 -22.33 4.05 8.21
C SER A 113 -21.39 4.50 9.32
N LEU A 114 -20.17 4.92 8.98
CA LEU A 114 -19.11 5.27 9.93
C LEU A 114 -18.51 6.64 9.59
N THR A 115 -17.96 7.31 10.59
CA THR A 115 -17.10 8.48 10.35
C THR A 115 -15.84 8.01 9.65
N THR A 116 -15.73 8.30 8.34
CA THR A 116 -14.71 7.69 7.49
C THR A 116 -13.54 8.65 7.27
N ILE A 117 -12.33 8.16 7.56
CA ILE A 117 -11.04 8.76 7.23
C ILE A 117 -10.49 8.03 6.00
N ALA A 118 -10.55 8.68 4.85
CA ALA A 118 -10.09 8.13 3.59
C ALA A 118 -8.75 8.74 3.18
N VAL A 119 -7.76 7.88 2.96
CA VAL A 119 -6.41 8.29 2.54
C VAL A 119 -6.21 7.92 1.08
N ALA A 120 -6.26 8.93 0.20
CA ALA A 120 -6.05 8.80 -1.23
C ALA A 120 -4.66 9.32 -1.64
N GLY A 121 -4.23 8.91 -2.83
CA GLY A 121 -3.06 9.46 -3.52
C GLY A 121 -2.19 8.39 -4.14
N THR A 122 -1.38 8.69 -5.15
CA THR A 122 -0.58 7.64 -5.83
C THR A 122 0.41 6.95 -4.92
N HIS A 123 1.01 7.68 -3.97
CA HIS A 123 2.01 7.18 -3.03
C HIS A 123 1.64 7.56 -1.59
N GLY A 124 2.21 6.89 -0.58
CA GLY A 124 2.00 7.25 0.83
C GLY A 124 0.68 6.79 1.48
N LYS A 125 -0.32 6.34 0.70
CA LYS A 125 -1.64 5.86 1.22
C LYS A 125 -1.52 4.88 2.38
N THR A 126 -0.76 3.81 2.16
CA THR A 126 -0.63 2.72 3.14
C THR A 126 0.07 3.17 4.40
N THR A 127 1.16 3.93 4.27
CA THR A 127 1.88 4.45 5.44
C THR A 127 1.02 5.40 6.25
N THR A 128 0.39 6.39 5.61
CA THR A 128 -0.45 7.37 6.30
C THR A 128 -1.67 6.72 6.95
N SER A 129 -2.39 5.84 6.24
CA SER A 129 -3.55 5.14 6.81
C SER A 129 -3.16 4.21 7.97
N ALA A 130 -2.02 3.51 7.89
CA ALA A 130 -1.51 2.70 8.98
C ALA A 130 -1.09 3.52 10.20
N MET A 131 -0.47 4.69 10.00
CA MET A 131 -0.12 5.61 11.10
C MET A 131 -1.37 6.12 11.82
N ILE A 132 -2.39 6.54 11.06
CA ILE A 132 -3.68 6.97 11.62
C ILE A 132 -4.31 5.81 12.40
N ALA A 133 -4.39 4.63 11.80
CA ALA A 133 -4.93 3.44 12.45
C ALA A 133 -4.17 3.11 13.74
N HIS A 134 -2.84 3.20 13.74
CA HIS A 134 -2.03 2.95 14.92
C HIS A 134 -2.30 3.98 16.05
N ILE A 135 -2.36 5.27 15.71
CA ILE A 135 -2.64 6.34 16.68
C ILE A 135 -4.03 6.16 17.29
N LEU A 136 -5.05 5.89 16.47
CA LEU A 136 -6.41 5.66 16.95
C LEU A 136 -6.52 4.38 17.79
N TYR A 137 -5.80 3.33 17.39
CA TYR A 137 -5.73 2.07 18.14
C TYR A 137 -5.18 2.30 19.55
N GLN A 138 -4.00 2.93 19.65
CA GLN A 138 -3.33 3.23 20.93
C GLN A 138 -4.11 4.22 21.80
N SER A 139 -4.91 5.08 21.18
CA SER A 139 -5.75 6.06 21.88
C SER A 139 -7.10 5.52 22.35
N ASP A 140 -7.39 4.24 22.09
CA ASP A 140 -8.64 3.54 22.47
C ASP A 140 -9.93 4.21 21.94
N LEU A 141 -9.85 4.85 20.76
CA LEU A 141 -11.03 5.32 20.04
C LEU A 141 -11.66 4.16 19.25
N PRO A 142 -12.96 3.85 19.44
CA PRO A 142 -13.61 2.73 18.75
C PRO A 142 -13.54 2.87 17.23
N MET A 143 -12.73 2.03 16.60
CA MET A 143 -12.43 2.14 15.19
C MET A 143 -12.28 0.79 14.50
N VAL A 144 -12.41 0.82 13.17
CA VAL A 144 -11.99 -0.24 12.27
C VAL A 144 -11.13 0.35 11.16
N ALA A 145 -10.02 -0.29 10.82
CA ALA A 145 -9.09 0.17 9.81
C ALA A 145 -8.81 -0.91 8.78
N PHE A 146 -8.97 -0.55 7.51
CA PHE A 146 -8.60 -1.36 6.35
C PHE A 146 -7.27 -0.85 5.81
N VAL A 147 -6.18 -1.56 6.12
CA VAL A 147 -4.83 -1.19 5.71
C VAL A 147 -4.42 -2.07 4.52
N GLY A 148 -3.94 -1.45 3.45
CA GLY A 148 -3.49 -2.08 2.20
C GLY A 148 -2.11 -2.73 2.31
N GLY A 149 -1.61 -2.94 3.52
CA GLY A 149 -0.36 -3.62 3.84
C GLY A 149 -0.40 -4.23 5.24
N MET A 150 0.52 -5.15 5.52
CA MET A 150 0.62 -5.82 6.81
C MET A 150 1.49 -5.01 7.76
N MET A 151 0.93 -4.54 8.87
CA MET A 151 1.68 -3.82 9.91
C MET A 151 2.52 -4.82 10.73
N HIS A 152 3.79 -4.52 11.02
CA HIS A 152 4.73 -5.49 11.63
C HIS A 152 4.24 -6.06 12.97
N LEU A 153 3.69 -5.22 13.84
CA LEU A 153 3.26 -5.62 15.19
C LEU A 153 1.93 -6.38 15.20
N TYR A 154 1.00 -6.00 14.33
CA TYR A 154 -0.37 -6.52 14.36
C TYR A 154 -0.55 -7.78 13.51
N ASP A 155 0.30 -7.95 12.49
CA ASP A 155 0.22 -9.04 11.50
C ASP A 155 -1.19 -9.27 10.93
N VAL A 156 -1.92 -8.16 10.75
CA VAL A 156 -3.24 -8.10 10.14
C VAL A 156 -3.36 -6.86 9.26
N ASN A 157 -4.29 -6.94 8.30
CA ASN A 157 -4.71 -5.87 7.40
C ASN A 157 -6.11 -5.31 7.74
N LEU A 158 -6.75 -5.87 8.78
CA LEU A 158 -7.97 -5.37 9.42
C LEU A 158 -7.65 -5.12 10.89
N LEU A 159 -7.47 -3.85 11.27
CA LEU A 159 -7.16 -3.46 12.65
C LEU A 159 -8.40 -2.86 13.32
N TYR A 160 -8.68 -3.25 14.55
CA TYR A 160 -9.77 -2.72 15.37
C TYR A 160 -9.42 -2.91 16.85
N ASN A 161 -9.82 -1.99 17.73
CA ASN A 161 -9.44 -1.99 19.15
C ASN A 161 -10.58 -2.35 20.13
N ARG A 162 -11.83 -2.36 19.67
CA ARG A 162 -13.02 -2.73 20.45
C ARG A 162 -13.90 -3.72 19.68
N SER A 163 -15.09 -4.03 20.20
CA SER A 163 -16.06 -4.78 19.38
C SER A 163 -16.31 -4.02 18.07
N LEU A 164 -16.42 -4.74 16.96
CA LEU A 164 -16.76 -4.15 15.67
C LEU A 164 -18.15 -3.49 15.69
N ASP A 165 -19.02 -3.87 16.63
CA ASP A 165 -20.31 -3.22 16.85
C ASP A 165 -20.20 -1.85 17.52
N ASP A 166 -19.09 -1.60 18.24
CA ASP A 166 -18.80 -0.31 18.88
C ASP A 166 -18.03 0.63 17.95
N ALA A 167 -17.54 0.15 16.80
CA ALA A 167 -16.75 0.94 15.87
C ALA A 167 -17.55 2.16 15.38
N LYS A 168 -16.97 3.35 15.55
CA LYS A 168 -17.54 4.62 15.08
C LYS A 168 -16.73 5.24 13.96
N LEU A 169 -15.43 4.96 13.95
CA LEU A 169 -14.49 5.44 12.96
C LEU A 169 -14.10 4.33 11.99
N MET A 170 -13.94 4.70 10.74
CA MET A 170 -13.33 3.87 9.71
C MET A 170 -12.08 4.55 9.19
N VAL A 171 -10.95 3.84 9.14
CA VAL A 171 -9.78 4.26 8.37
C VAL A 171 -9.70 3.38 7.14
N ALA A 172 -9.55 3.98 5.96
CA ALA A 172 -9.40 3.21 4.73
C ALA A 172 -8.48 3.89 3.72
N GLU A 173 -7.73 3.06 3.01
CA GLU A 173 -7.07 3.49 1.78
C GLU A 173 -8.11 3.71 0.68
N ALA A 174 -8.10 4.91 0.12
CA ALA A 174 -8.91 5.31 -1.02
C ALA A 174 -8.11 5.05 -2.31
N ASP A 175 -8.36 3.87 -2.88
CA ASP A 175 -7.72 3.39 -4.10
C ASP A 175 -8.29 4.08 -5.34
N GLU A 176 -7.44 4.84 -6.04
CA GLU A 176 -7.74 5.53 -7.27
C GLU A 176 -7.90 4.59 -8.47
N PHE A 177 -7.39 3.36 -8.40
CA PHE A 177 -7.52 2.38 -9.48
C PHE A 177 -8.99 2.06 -9.77
N ASN A 178 -9.37 2.03 -11.05
CA ASN A 178 -10.76 1.90 -11.51
C ASN A 178 -11.73 2.91 -10.88
N ARG A 179 -11.24 4.08 -10.42
CA ARG A 179 -12.03 5.10 -9.71
C ARG A 179 -12.75 4.54 -8.46
N SER A 180 -12.19 3.50 -7.84
CA SER A 180 -12.81 2.77 -6.72
C SER A 180 -13.10 3.66 -5.51
N PHE A 181 -12.21 4.61 -5.23
CA PHE A 181 -12.38 5.59 -4.15
C PHE A 181 -13.66 6.44 -4.22
N LEU A 182 -14.31 6.59 -5.39
CA LEU A 182 -15.54 7.39 -5.55
C LEU A 182 -16.78 6.71 -4.94
N HIS A 183 -16.65 5.44 -4.58
CA HIS A 183 -17.68 4.72 -3.83
C HIS A 183 -17.66 5.06 -2.33
N LEU A 184 -16.55 5.59 -1.81
CA LEU A 184 -16.44 5.99 -0.40
C LEU A 184 -17.23 7.27 -0.12
N ARG A 185 -17.58 7.47 1.15
CA ARG A 185 -18.18 8.72 1.64
C ARG A 185 -17.36 9.25 2.81
N PRO A 186 -16.22 9.90 2.52
CA PRO A 186 -15.30 10.33 3.55
C PRO A 186 -15.82 11.52 4.35
N THR A 187 -15.70 11.42 5.67
CA THR A 187 -15.84 12.57 6.58
C THR A 187 -14.55 13.38 6.60
N PHE A 188 -13.42 12.69 6.64
CA PHE A 188 -12.08 13.23 6.56
C PHE A 188 -11.39 12.66 5.32
N SER A 189 -10.86 13.53 4.47
CA SER A 189 -10.12 13.12 3.26
C SER A 189 -8.68 13.59 3.36
N ILE A 190 -7.75 12.68 3.07
CA ILE A 190 -6.33 12.99 2.91
C ILE A 190 -5.94 12.70 1.47
N VAL A 191 -5.23 13.62 0.82
CA VAL A 191 -4.64 13.40 -0.50
C VAL A 191 -3.13 13.59 -0.42
N THR A 192 -2.37 12.51 -0.59
CA THR A 192 -0.91 12.47 -0.42
C THR A 192 -0.14 12.80 -1.70
N ALA A 193 -0.62 12.33 -2.85
CA ALA A 193 0.01 12.52 -4.15
C ALA A 193 -1.02 12.36 -5.28
N ALA A 194 -0.76 12.91 -6.47
CA ALA A 194 -1.63 12.77 -7.65
C ALA A 194 -0.79 12.64 -8.94
N ASP A 195 0.34 11.94 -8.86
CA ASP A 195 1.20 11.68 -10.01
C ASP A 195 0.49 10.83 -11.07
N ALA A 196 0.96 10.84 -12.31
CA ALA A 196 0.42 9.95 -13.33
C ALA A 196 0.75 8.48 -12.98
N ASP A 197 -0.28 7.66 -12.76
CA ASP A 197 -0.17 6.21 -12.57
C ASP A 197 -1.42 5.53 -13.15
N HIS A 198 -1.47 4.19 -13.12
CA HIS A 198 -2.57 3.38 -13.63
C HIS A 198 -2.94 3.73 -15.08
N PRO A 199 -1.99 3.68 -16.03
CA PRO A 199 -2.24 4.00 -17.44
C PRO A 199 -3.35 3.13 -18.07
N GLU A 200 -3.64 1.96 -17.49
CA GLU A 200 -4.74 1.09 -17.84
C GLU A 200 -6.13 1.64 -17.46
N THR A 201 -6.21 2.54 -16.48
CA THR A 201 -7.45 3.23 -16.03
C THR A 201 -7.50 4.64 -16.60
N TYR A 202 -6.40 5.38 -16.51
CA TYR A 202 -6.32 6.78 -16.85
C TYR A 202 -5.47 6.98 -18.10
N THR A 203 -6.13 7.18 -19.24
CA THR A 203 -5.43 7.41 -20.51
C THR A 203 -4.69 8.75 -20.56
N THR A 204 -5.02 9.69 -19.68
CA THR A 204 -4.33 10.99 -19.55
C THR A 204 -4.27 11.41 -18.08
N THR A 205 -3.24 12.18 -17.72
CA THR A 205 -3.11 12.79 -16.39
C THR A 205 -4.34 13.62 -16.02
N ALA A 206 -4.91 14.37 -16.96
CA ALA A 206 -6.10 15.18 -16.72
C ALA A 206 -7.33 14.36 -16.27
N LEU A 207 -7.51 13.13 -16.76
CA LEU A 207 -8.60 12.26 -16.32
C LEU A 207 -8.40 11.74 -14.88
N MET A 208 -7.14 11.51 -14.51
CA MET A 208 -6.77 11.14 -13.16
C MET A 208 -6.99 12.30 -12.19
N GLU A 209 -6.49 13.48 -12.53
CA GLU A 209 -6.69 14.71 -11.77
C GLU A 209 -8.18 15.03 -11.57
N ALA A 210 -9.00 14.87 -12.63
CA ALA A 210 -10.45 15.01 -12.53
C ALA A 210 -11.07 14.02 -11.54
N SER A 211 -10.60 12.77 -11.51
CA SER A 211 -11.09 11.77 -10.56
C SER A 211 -10.70 12.10 -9.11
N PHE A 212 -9.50 12.66 -8.88
CA PHE A 212 -9.11 13.17 -7.57
C PHE A 212 -9.95 14.37 -7.14
N ILE A 213 -10.27 15.28 -8.06
CA ILE A 213 -11.18 16.41 -7.80
C ILE A 213 -12.56 15.90 -7.39
N GLU A 214 -13.12 14.91 -8.12
CA GLU A 214 -14.39 14.29 -7.74
C GLU A 214 -14.35 13.64 -6.35
N PHE A 215 -13.24 12.97 -6.00
CA PHE A 215 -13.04 12.40 -4.67
C PHE A 215 -13.01 13.49 -3.59
N ILE A 216 -12.25 14.57 -3.81
CA ILE A 216 -12.17 15.71 -2.88
C ILE A 216 -13.54 16.35 -2.67
N GLN A 217 -14.35 16.47 -3.72
CA GLN A 217 -15.71 17.02 -3.64
C GLN A 217 -16.67 16.15 -2.80
N GLN A 218 -16.39 14.87 -2.63
CA GLN A 218 -17.18 13.98 -1.76
C GLN A 218 -16.87 14.19 -0.27
N ASN A 219 -15.82 14.94 0.07
CA ASN A 219 -15.44 15.20 1.45
C ASN A 219 -16.53 15.97 2.22
N GLN A 220 -16.95 15.40 3.35
CA GLN A 220 -18.04 15.97 4.13
C GLN A 220 -17.57 17.08 5.07
N GLN A 221 -16.44 16.89 5.76
CA GLN A 221 -16.00 17.79 6.84
C GLN A 221 -14.60 18.37 6.61
N TYR A 222 -13.55 17.55 6.64
CA TYR A 222 -12.17 18.06 6.70
C TYR A 222 -11.30 17.50 5.58
N LEU A 223 -10.68 18.39 4.80
CA LEU A 223 -9.76 18.03 3.74
C LEU A 223 -8.34 18.43 4.14
N LEU A 224 -7.43 17.45 4.11
CA LEU A 224 -6.00 17.66 4.24
C LEU A 224 -5.31 17.21 2.95
N ILE A 225 -4.56 18.08 2.31
CA ILE A 225 -3.97 17.79 1.00
C ILE A 225 -2.51 18.21 0.95
N HIS A 226 -1.66 17.40 0.34
CA HIS A 226 -0.27 17.78 0.15
C HIS A 226 -0.18 19.06 -0.69
N HIS A 227 0.65 20.03 -0.30
CA HIS A 227 0.68 21.37 -0.92
C HIS A 227 0.90 21.31 -2.45
N ASN A 228 1.85 20.49 -2.92
CA ASN A 228 2.09 20.31 -4.35
C ASN A 228 0.86 19.76 -5.09
N VAL A 229 0.08 18.88 -4.44
CA VAL A 229 -1.14 18.32 -5.03
C VAL A 229 -2.26 19.35 -5.06
N SER A 230 -2.36 20.18 -4.02
CA SER A 230 -3.30 21.31 -3.98
C SER A 230 -3.07 22.26 -5.16
N ASP A 231 -1.81 22.59 -5.43
CA ASP A 231 -1.40 23.46 -6.54
C ASP A 231 -1.63 22.79 -7.91
N GLN A 232 -1.24 21.52 -8.04
CA GLN A 232 -1.45 20.72 -9.26
C GLN A 232 -2.94 20.66 -9.64
N LEU A 233 -3.79 20.25 -8.70
CA LEU A 233 -5.23 20.08 -8.92
C LEU A 233 -6.01 21.40 -8.90
N LYS A 234 -5.36 22.52 -8.54
CA LYS A 234 -5.98 23.84 -8.37
C LYS A 234 -7.23 23.75 -7.50
N VAL A 235 -7.09 23.11 -6.34
CA VAL A 235 -8.21 22.70 -5.46
C VAL A 235 -9.17 23.86 -5.15
N HIS A 236 -8.63 25.07 -4.95
CA HIS A 236 -9.41 26.30 -4.72
C HIS A 236 -10.43 26.65 -5.82
N LYS A 237 -10.35 26.05 -7.01
CA LYS A 237 -11.33 26.23 -8.10
C LYS A 237 -12.47 25.23 -8.07
N HIS A 238 -12.33 24.17 -7.30
CA HIS A 238 -13.22 23.01 -7.33
C HIS A 238 -13.78 22.62 -5.95
N TYR A 239 -13.27 23.26 -4.89
CA TYR A 239 -13.61 22.96 -3.50
C TYR A 239 -13.69 24.26 -2.68
N ASP A 240 -14.92 24.64 -2.31
CA ASP A 240 -15.21 25.94 -1.67
C ASP A 240 -15.18 25.90 -0.14
N LYS A 241 -15.03 24.71 0.45
CA LYS A 241 -14.92 24.56 1.92
C LYS A 241 -13.47 24.81 2.36
N PRO A 242 -13.23 25.26 3.61
CA PRO A 242 -11.90 25.33 4.16
C PRO A 242 -11.18 23.97 4.08
N PHE A 243 -9.89 24.02 3.74
CA PHE A 243 -9.00 22.87 3.72
C PHE A 243 -7.61 23.30 4.18
N LEU A 244 -6.80 22.36 4.66
CA LEU A 244 -5.41 22.62 5.01
C LEU A 244 -4.47 21.92 4.05
N THR A 245 -3.31 22.54 3.86
CA THR A 245 -2.20 21.98 3.11
C THR A 245 -1.09 21.50 4.04
N TYR A 246 -0.34 20.49 3.63
CA TYR A 246 0.85 20.04 4.35
C TYR A 246 2.01 19.72 3.42
N GLY A 247 3.20 19.64 3.99
CA GLY A 247 4.42 19.22 3.30
C GLY A 247 5.61 19.36 4.23
N LEU A 248 6.78 18.86 3.82
CA LEU A 248 7.96 18.87 4.70
C LEU A 248 8.34 20.29 5.16
N SER A 249 8.34 21.27 4.25
CA SER A 249 8.75 22.65 4.51
C SER A 249 7.79 23.72 3.98
N GLN A 250 6.66 23.32 3.38
CA GLN A 250 5.67 24.23 2.79
C GLN A 250 4.26 23.69 3.03
N GLY A 251 3.33 24.61 3.28
CA GLY A 251 1.94 24.33 3.62
C GLY A 251 1.54 24.93 4.96
N ASP A 252 0.31 24.68 5.38
CA ASP A 252 -0.22 25.09 6.68
C ASP A 252 0.33 24.23 7.83
N ILE A 253 0.70 22.98 7.53
CA ILE A 253 1.36 22.04 8.43
C ILE A 253 2.72 21.65 7.84
N VAL A 254 3.79 21.84 8.62
CA VAL A 254 5.16 21.52 8.20
C VAL A 254 5.98 20.84 9.29
N ALA A 255 7.14 20.29 8.92
CA ALA A 255 8.11 19.75 9.85
C ALA A 255 9.18 20.79 10.22
N GLY A 256 9.47 20.93 11.50
CA GLY A 256 10.62 21.69 12.01
C GLY A 256 11.72 20.78 12.54
N ASN A 257 12.95 21.30 12.70
CA ASN A 257 14.06 20.61 13.37
C ASN A 257 14.28 19.14 12.94
N VAL A 258 14.15 18.87 11.64
CA VAL A 258 14.20 17.51 11.09
C VAL A 258 15.61 16.93 11.24
N THR A 259 15.68 15.75 11.85
CA THR A 259 16.86 14.90 11.92
C THR A 259 16.48 13.49 11.47
N THR A 260 17.36 12.84 10.71
CA THR A 260 17.13 11.48 10.22
C THR A 260 18.33 10.61 10.57
N ALA A 261 18.03 9.42 11.05
CA ALA A 261 18.97 8.35 11.33
C ALA A 261 18.48 7.07 10.61
N PRO A 262 19.32 6.04 10.46
CA PRO A 262 18.94 4.79 9.83
C PRO A 262 17.64 4.16 10.35
N ASP A 263 17.42 4.20 11.65
CA ASP A 263 16.35 3.50 12.37
C ASP A 263 15.20 4.41 12.79
N GLN A 264 15.37 5.74 12.69
CA GLN A 264 14.36 6.70 13.15
C GLN A 264 14.48 8.07 12.49
N SER A 265 13.40 8.83 12.55
CA SER A 265 13.34 10.24 12.22
C SER A 265 12.85 11.04 13.42
N ALA A 266 13.49 12.17 13.72
CA ALA A 266 13.04 13.10 14.75
C ALA A 266 12.67 14.45 14.10
N PHE A 267 11.53 15.02 14.50
CA PHE A 267 11.04 16.27 13.93
C PHE A 267 10.06 16.97 14.87
N ASP A 268 9.85 18.26 14.64
CA ASP A 268 8.78 19.04 15.23
C ASP A 268 7.58 19.04 14.28
N TYR A 269 6.38 18.79 14.80
CA TYR A 269 5.13 19.06 14.09
C TYR A 269 4.77 20.52 14.29
N LEU A 270 4.68 21.30 13.21
CA LEU A 270 4.28 22.71 13.23
C LEU A 270 2.93 22.84 12.52
N GLY A 271 1.83 22.88 13.29
CA GLY A 271 0.48 23.08 12.75
C GLY A 271 -0.08 24.47 13.01
N THR A 272 -1.27 24.75 12.48
CA THR A 272 -1.93 26.07 12.56
C THR A 272 -2.24 26.53 13.99
N HIS A 273 -2.56 25.60 14.88
CA HIS A 273 -2.97 25.88 16.27
C HIS A 273 -2.16 25.13 17.32
N THR A 274 -1.30 24.21 16.91
CA THR A 274 -0.59 23.30 17.82
C THR A 274 0.78 22.97 17.27
N THR A 275 1.76 23.00 18.15
CA THR A 275 3.15 22.61 17.87
C THR A 275 3.53 21.48 18.80
N LEU A 276 4.06 20.38 18.24
CA LEU A 276 4.58 19.25 19.00
C LEU A 276 6.08 19.11 18.71
N SER A 277 6.93 19.49 19.65
CA SER A 277 8.39 19.40 19.44
C SER A 277 8.93 18.00 19.69
N ASN A 278 10.00 17.60 18.99
CA ASN A 278 10.75 16.37 19.22
C ASN A 278 9.88 15.10 19.20
N LEU A 279 9.05 14.95 18.16
CA LEU A 279 8.41 13.67 17.85
C LEU A 279 9.47 12.73 17.29
N VAL A 280 9.45 11.48 17.75
CA VAL A 280 10.34 10.42 17.27
C VAL A 280 9.49 9.40 16.54
N LEU A 281 9.80 9.17 15.28
CA LEU A 281 9.17 8.18 14.43
C LEU A 281 10.19 7.06 14.16
N PRO A 282 9.94 5.80 14.54
CA PRO A 282 10.91 4.70 14.44
C PRO A 282 11.01 4.12 13.01
N ILE A 283 10.94 5.00 12.02
CA ILE A 283 11.22 4.70 10.61
C ILE A 283 11.93 5.91 9.99
N ALA A 284 12.87 5.63 9.10
CA ALA A 284 13.64 6.65 8.41
C ALA A 284 12.92 7.17 7.16
N GLY A 285 13.40 8.30 6.63
CA GLY A 285 12.94 8.88 5.36
C GLY A 285 12.02 10.09 5.55
N TRP A 286 12.33 11.17 4.83
CA TRP A 286 11.58 12.43 4.89
C TRP A 286 10.11 12.26 4.45
N TYR A 287 9.83 11.36 3.51
CA TYR A 287 8.46 11.07 3.05
C TYR A 287 7.62 10.42 4.16
N ASN A 288 8.26 9.67 5.07
CA ASN A 288 7.57 9.13 6.24
C ASN A 288 7.25 10.21 7.28
N ILE A 289 8.06 11.27 7.35
CA ILE A 289 7.73 12.46 8.16
C ILE A 289 6.49 13.14 7.58
N GLU A 290 6.40 13.34 6.26
CA GLU A 290 5.20 13.93 5.63
C GLU A 290 3.95 13.08 5.86
N ASN A 291 4.05 11.76 5.74
CA ASN A 291 2.97 10.84 6.09
C ASN A 291 2.55 10.99 7.57
N ALA A 292 3.52 11.17 8.47
CA ALA A 292 3.26 11.38 9.89
C ALA A 292 2.60 12.74 10.16
N LEU A 293 3.01 13.82 9.48
CA LEU A 293 2.33 15.11 9.57
C LEU A 293 0.84 14.96 9.26
N ALA A 294 0.51 14.31 8.13
CA ALA A 294 -0.87 14.09 7.74
C ALA A 294 -1.66 13.25 8.76
N ALA A 295 -1.04 12.18 9.28
CA ALA A 295 -1.66 11.32 10.28
C ALA A 295 -1.93 12.06 11.60
N ILE A 296 -0.95 12.83 12.08
CA ILE A 296 -1.04 13.62 13.31
C ILE A 296 -2.12 14.68 13.20
N THR A 297 -2.18 15.41 12.08
CA THR A 297 -3.19 16.46 11.87
C THR A 297 -4.61 15.91 11.99
N ILE A 298 -4.92 14.79 11.32
CA ILE A 298 -6.25 14.18 11.41
C ILE A 298 -6.54 13.65 12.82
N CYS A 299 -5.55 13.09 13.51
CA CYS A 299 -5.75 12.61 14.88
C CYS A 299 -5.97 13.76 15.87
N LEU A 300 -5.26 14.89 15.72
CA LEU A 300 -5.51 16.10 16.52
C LEU A 300 -6.94 16.62 16.30
N GLU A 301 -7.42 16.65 15.06
CA GLU A 301 -8.78 17.06 14.72
C GLU A 301 -9.85 16.14 15.34
N LEU A 302 -9.52 14.85 15.52
CA LEU A 302 -10.38 13.87 16.23
C LEU A 302 -10.28 13.97 17.77
N GLY A 303 -9.53 14.95 18.29
CA GLY A 303 -9.37 15.19 19.72
C GLY A 303 -8.35 14.29 20.41
N ILE A 304 -7.48 13.61 19.66
CA ILE A 304 -6.37 12.85 20.26
C ILE A 304 -5.39 13.83 20.91
N THR A 305 -5.03 13.59 22.16
CA THR A 305 -4.13 14.46 22.92
C THR A 305 -2.68 14.37 22.45
N GLU A 306 -1.89 15.42 22.69
CA GLU A 306 -0.45 15.41 22.43
C GLU A 306 0.26 14.18 23.05
N THR A 307 -0.05 13.85 24.30
CA THR A 307 0.56 12.71 25.00
C THR A 307 0.28 11.39 24.28
N GLN A 308 -0.96 11.20 23.80
CA GLN A 308 -1.34 10.01 23.05
C GLN A 308 -0.64 9.95 21.69
N ILE A 309 -0.58 11.08 20.97
CA ILE A 309 0.14 11.18 19.69
C ILE A 309 1.62 10.84 19.86
N ARG A 310 2.30 11.44 20.84
CA ARG A 310 3.72 11.17 21.11
C ARG A 310 3.97 9.69 21.34
N THR A 311 3.14 9.08 22.18
CA THR A 311 3.25 7.65 22.53
C THR A 311 3.03 6.77 21.30
N ALA A 312 1.99 7.04 20.51
CA ALA A 312 1.67 6.24 19.34
C ALA A 312 2.69 6.43 18.21
N VAL A 313 3.12 7.66 17.91
CA VAL A 313 4.12 7.92 16.85
C VAL A 313 5.44 7.22 17.17
N ALA A 314 5.89 7.26 18.43
CA ALA A 314 7.11 6.60 18.88
C ALA A 314 7.04 5.06 18.87
N THR A 315 5.83 4.49 18.86
CA THR A 315 5.60 3.03 18.85
C THR A 315 5.08 2.50 17.53
N PHE A 316 5.04 3.35 16.49
CA PHE A 316 4.57 2.96 15.17
C PHE A 316 5.42 1.79 14.63
N PRO A 317 4.83 0.63 14.35
CA PRO A 317 5.62 -0.57 14.07
C PRO A 317 6.18 -0.62 12.65
N GLY A 318 5.87 0.35 11.81
CA GLY A 318 6.13 0.28 10.38
C GLY A 318 5.20 -0.71 9.65
N ILE A 319 5.39 -0.81 8.34
CA ILE A 319 4.64 -1.71 7.47
C ILE A 319 5.63 -2.63 6.78
N LYS A 320 5.30 -3.92 6.71
CA LYS A 320 6.10 -4.90 5.97
C LYS A 320 6.27 -4.42 4.53
N ARG A 321 7.51 -4.50 4.03
CA ARG A 321 7.92 -4.06 2.69
C ARG A 321 7.83 -2.54 2.48
N ARG A 322 7.90 -1.71 3.52
CA ARG A 322 8.03 -0.25 3.40
C ARG A 322 9.27 0.17 4.18
N PHE A 323 10.41 0.26 3.49
CA PHE A 323 11.73 0.43 4.07
C PHE A 323 12.03 -0.62 5.16
N SER A 324 11.70 -1.88 4.92
CA SER A 324 11.82 -2.93 5.92
C SER A 324 13.25 -3.46 6.01
N PHE A 325 13.88 -3.31 7.18
CA PHE A 325 15.16 -3.94 7.49
C PHE A 325 15.00 -5.46 7.57
N VAL A 326 15.58 -6.18 6.59
CA VAL A 326 15.61 -7.65 6.56
C VAL A 326 16.86 -8.16 7.28
N CYS A 327 17.98 -7.47 7.10
CA CYS A 327 19.24 -7.79 7.76
C CYS A 327 20.05 -6.50 7.97
N ASP A 328 20.54 -6.30 9.19
CA ASP A 328 21.44 -5.21 9.57
C ASP A 328 22.74 -5.81 10.11
N HIS A 329 23.79 -5.79 9.30
CA HIS A 329 25.09 -6.36 9.61
C HIS A 329 26.18 -5.30 9.39
N PRO A 330 27.27 -5.25 10.20
CA PRO A 330 28.29 -4.20 10.09
C PRO A 330 28.97 -4.04 8.71
N LYS A 331 28.87 -5.06 7.84
CA LYS A 331 29.42 -5.04 6.48
C LYS A 331 28.36 -4.83 5.39
N TYR A 332 27.10 -5.15 5.66
CA TYR A 332 26.04 -5.03 4.67
C TYR A 332 24.66 -4.87 5.29
N LEU A 333 23.77 -4.26 4.54
CA LEU A 333 22.37 -4.06 4.86
C LEU A 333 21.51 -4.67 3.76
N LEU A 334 20.39 -5.30 4.13
CA LEU A 334 19.34 -5.69 3.21
C LEU A 334 18.03 -5.02 3.61
N ILE A 335 17.49 -4.19 2.73
CA ILE A 335 16.20 -3.52 2.87
C ILE A 335 15.25 -4.06 1.80
N ASP A 336 14.01 -4.36 2.18
CA ASP A 336 12.91 -4.67 1.25
C ASP A 336 11.89 -3.52 1.17
N ASP A 337 11.52 -3.16 -0.05
CA ASP A 337 10.57 -2.07 -0.32
C ASP A 337 9.58 -2.40 -1.45
N TYR A 338 8.34 -1.98 -1.27
CA TYR A 338 7.22 -2.18 -2.18
C TYR A 338 7.18 -1.15 -3.32
N ALA A 339 8.09 -0.17 -3.34
CA ALA A 339 8.15 0.85 -4.38
C ALA A 339 8.08 0.24 -5.78
N HIS A 340 7.17 0.75 -6.60
CA HIS A 340 6.93 0.25 -7.95
C HIS A 340 6.58 1.36 -8.95
N HIS A 341 6.55 2.60 -8.48
CA HIS A 341 6.46 3.80 -9.31
C HIS A 341 7.80 4.58 -9.29
N PRO A 342 8.18 5.31 -10.36
CA PRO A 342 9.43 6.08 -10.39
C PRO A 342 9.58 7.08 -9.24
N ALA A 343 8.50 7.75 -8.83
CA ALA A 343 8.55 8.70 -7.72
C ALA A 343 8.92 8.01 -6.39
N GLU A 344 8.34 6.84 -6.10
CA GLU A 344 8.66 6.04 -4.91
C GLU A 344 10.11 5.55 -4.94
N LEU A 345 10.60 5.11 -6.10
CA LEU A 345 12.00 4.70 -6.28
C LEU A 345 12.96 5.85 -6.04
N SER A 346 12.66 7.04 -6.58
CA SER A 346 13.46 8.24 -6.36
C SER A 346 13.51 8.61 -4.87
N ALA A 347 12.37 8.56 -4.18
CA ALA A 347 12.29 8.85 -2.75
C ALA A 347 13.10 7.83 -1.92
N LEU A 348 12.90 6.53 -2.17
CA LEU A 348 13.64 5.44 -1.53
C LEU A 348 15.15 5.58 -1.72
N LEU A 349 15.61 5.67 -2.96
CA LEU A 349 17.04 5.68 -3.28
C LEU A 349 17.73 6.96 -2.80
N SER A 350 17.04 8.11 -2.85
CA SER A 350 17.57 9.36 -2.30
C SER A 350 17.68 9.29 -0.78
N SER A 351 16.69 8.70 -0.08
CA SER A 351 16.77 8.48 1.36
C SER A 351 17.90 7.54 1.74
N VAL A 352 18.07 6.41 1.04
CA VAL A 352 19.17 5.48 1.29
C VAL A 352 20.53 6.17 1.10
N LYS A 353 20.70 6.99 0.06
CA LYS A 353 21.92 7.78 -0.14
C LYS A 353 22.22 8.74 1.00
N THR A 354 21.21 9.43 1.50
CA THR A 354 21.37 10.37 2.61
C THR A 354 21.75 9.65 3.90
N LEU A 355 21.14 8.49 4.18
CA LEU A 355 21.38 7.71 5.38
C LEU A 355 22.72 6.95 5.33
N TYR A 356 23.15 6.54 4.13
CA TYR A 356 24.32 5.69 3.92
C TYR A 356 25.28 6.26 2.85
N PRO A 357 25.78 7.50 3.00
CA PRO A 357 26.50 8.22 1.95
C PRO A 357 27.82 7.56 1.52
N ASN A 358 28.40 6.71 2.36
CA ASN A 358 29.66 6.01 2.10
C ASN A 358 29.47 4.55 1.69
N SER A 359 28.23 4.08 1.57
CA SER A 359 27.91 2.71 1.18
C SER A 359 27.82 2.57 -0.33
N HIS A 360 28.05 1.35 -0.83
CA HIS A 360 27.73 0.98 -2.20
C HIS A 360 26.29 0.48 -2.28
N ILE A 361 25.46 1.13 -3.07
CA ILE A 361 24.02 0.87 -3.15
C ILE A 361 23.71 0.01 -4.37
N THR A 362 23.13 -1.17 -4.10
CA THR A 362 22.71 -2.14 -5.10
C THR A 362 21.18 -2.25 -5.11
N ALA A 363 20.54 -1.85 -6.20
CA ALA A 363 19.09 -2.00 -6.38
C ALA A 363 18.77 -3.28 -7.17
N ILE A 364 17.96 -4.15 -6.59
CA ILE A 364 17.38 -5.33 -7.23
C ILE A 364 15.91 -5.01 -7.50
N PHE A 365 15.61 -4.61 -8.73
CA PHE A 365 14.29 -4.11 -9.09
C PHE A 365 13.49 -5.12 -9.92
N GLN A 366 12.27 -5.40 -9.49
CA GLN A 366 11.28 -6.12 -10.29
C GLN A 366 10.20 -5.15 -10.80
N PRO A 367 10.16 -4.85 -12.12
CA PRO A 367 9.10 -4.04 -12.68
C PRO A 367 7.73 -4.73 -12.52
N HIS A 368 6.68 -3.97 -12.26
CA HIS A 368 5.32 -4.48 -12.07
C HIS A 368 4.38 -3.92 -13.15
N LEU A 369 3.67 -4.80 -13.87
CA LEU A 369 2.84 -4.55 -15.06
C LEU A 369 3.65 -4.15 -16.32
N PHE A 370 3.18 -4.65 -17.48
CA PHE A 370 3.72 -4.26 -18.78
C PHE A 370 3.31 -2.85 -19.15
N SER A 371 2.04 -2.49 -18.93
CA SER A 371 1.50 -1.14 -19.22
C SER A 371 2.31 -0.03 -18.51
N ARG A 372 2.56 -0.21 -17.21
CA ARG A 372 3.39 0.70 -16.40
C ARG A 372 4.83 0.75 -16.89
N THR A 373 5.43 -0.39 -17.22
CA THR A 373 6.79 -0.43 -17.78
C THR A 373 6.87 0.33 -19.10
N GLN A 374 5.90 0.11 -20.00
CA GLN A 374 5.82 0.81 -21.28
C GLN A 374 5.70 2.33 -21.10
N ALA A 375 4.86 2.77 -20.17
CA ALA A 375 4.63 4.18 -19.89
C ALA A 375 5.86 4.88 -19.26
N PHE A 376 6.55 4.20 -18.33
CA PHE A 376 7.50 4.86 -17.43
C PHE A 376 8.93 4.34 -17.47
N TYR A 377 9.32 3.47 -18.42
CA TYR A 377 10.67 2.87 -18.42
C TYR A 377 11.82 3.88 -18.33
N LYS A 378 11.70 5.06 -18.96
CA LYS A 378 12.71 6.13 -18.88
C LYS A 378 12.78 6.71 -17.47
N ALA A 379 11.64 6.99 -16.85
CA ALA A 379 11.58 7.50 -15.49
C ALA A 379 12.10 6.46 -14.48
N PHE A 380 11.74 5.18 -14.65
CA PHE A 380 12.33 4.08 -13.89
C PHE A 380 13.85 4.07 -14.00
N ALA A 381 14.38 4.17 -15.21
CA ALA A 381 15.82 4.19 -15.44
C ALA A 381 16.49 5.40 -14.77
N THR A 382 15.88 6.60 -14.83
CA THR A 382 16.38 7.78 -14.12
C THR A 382 16.44 7.56 -12.60
N SER A 383 15.37 7.06 -11.99
CA SER A 383 15.31 6.79 -10.55
C SER A 383 16.32 5.73 -10.13
N LEU A 384 16.35 4.59 -10.82
CA LEU A 384 17.25 3.46 -10.50
C LEU A 384 18.73 3.82 -10.69
N SER A 385 19.04 4.73 -11.61
CA SER A 385 20.41 5.22 -11.84
C SER A 385 20.96 6.07 -10.69
N LEU A 386 20.16 6.33 -9.65
CA LEU A 386 20.70 6.79 -8.37
C LEU A 386 21.58 5.70 -7.72
N SER A 387 21.33 4.40 -7.95
CA SER A 387 22.13 3.32 -7.36
C SER A 387 23.50 3.18 -8.03
N ASP A 388 24.49 2.63 -7.31
CA ASP A 388 25.80 2.30 -7.87
C ASP A 388 25.72 1.09 -8.81
N GLN A 389 24.88 0.11 -8.43
CA GLN A 389 24.61 -1.10 -9.20
C GLN A 389 23.10 -1.38 -9.30
N VAL A 390 22.66 -1.87 -10.46
CA VAL A 390 21.25 -2.21 -10.69
C VAL A 390 21.09 -3.60 -11.31
N PHE A 391 20.34 -4.46 -10.66
CA PHE A 391 19.83 -5.70 -11.22
C PHE A 391 18.35 -5.52 -11.57
N ILE A 392 17.98 -5.82 -12.81
CA ILE A 392 16.58 -5.77 -13.25
C ILE A 392 16.08 -7.18 -13.51
N LEU A 393 15.02 -7.56 -12.81
CA LEU A 393 14.33 -8.83 -12.96
C LEU A 393 13.29 -8.78 -14.09
N PRO A 394 12.79 -9.94 -14.58
CA PRO A 394 11.66 -9.97 -15.50
C PRO A 394 10.44 -9.22 -14.94
N ILE A 395 9.67 -8.58 -15.83
CA ILE A 395 8.44 -7.88 -15.46
C ILE A 395 7.48 -8.87 -14.79
N TYR A 396 7.03 -8.55 -13.57
CA TYR A 396 5.93 -9.25 -12.94
C TYR A 396 4.61 -8.83 -13.59
N PRO A 397 3.90 -9.74 -14.29
CA PRO A 397 2.75 -9.38 -15.10
C PRO A 397 1.51 -9.05 -14.26
N ALA A 398 1.44 -9.56 -13.03
CA ALA A 398 0.25 -9.59 -12.20
C ALA A 398 -0.99 -10.14 -12.94
N ARG A 399 -1.79 -9.24 -13.52
CA ARG A 399 -3.04 -9.53 -14.24
C ARG A 399 -2.94 -9.33 -15.75
N GLU A 400 -1.84 -8.79 -16.25
CA GLU A 400 -1.69 -8.43 -17.67
C GLU A 400 -1.13 -9.58 -18.49
N THR A 401 -1.53 -9.61 -19.76
CA THR A 401 -0.88 -10.42 -20.78
C THR A 401 0.37 -9.68 -21.28
N PRO A 402 1.43 -10.41 -21.70
CA PRO A 402 2.62 -9.79 -22.25
C PRO A 402 2.32 -8.86 -23.43
N ILE A 403 2.85 -7.64 -23.37
CA ILE A 403 2.76 -6.67 -24.47
C ILE A 403 4.00 -6.85 -25.38
N PRO A 404 3.83 -7.13 -26.69
CA PRO A 404 4.95 -7.29 -27.61
C PRO A 404 5.93 -6.11 -27.56
N GLY A 405 7.22 -6.42 -27.41
CA GLY A 405 8.29 -5.40 -27.33
C GLY A 405 8.46 -4.75 -25.95
N VAL A 406 7.57 -5.01 -24.99
CA VAL A 406 7.68 -4.47 -23.63
C VAL A 406 8.32 -5.52 -22.72
N THR A 407 9.59 -5.31 -22.42
CA THR A 407 10.35 -6.18 -21.50
C THR A 407 11.20 -5.33 -20.56
N SER A 408 11.76 -5.95 -19.52
CA SER A 408 12.72 -5.31 -18.61
C SER A 408 13.94 -4.71 -19.33
N ALA A 409 14.22 -5.14 -20.56
CA ALA A 409 15.28 -4.57 -21.39
C ALA A 409 15.04 -3.08 -21.68
N LEU A 410 13.78 -2.61 -21.78
CA LEU A 410 13.48 -1.19 -21.99
C LEU A 410 14.08 -0.31 -20.87
N ILE A 411 13.93 -0.75 -19.62
CA ILE A 411 14.50 -0.03 -18.47
C ILE A 411 16.03 -0.19 -18.48
N PHE A 412 16.52 -1.41 -18.71
CA PHE A 412 17.95 -1.71 -18.73
C PHE A 412 18.72 -0.85 -19.75
N ASP A 413 18.20 -0.73 -20.96
CA ASP A 413 18.84 0.05 -22.04
C ASP A 413 18.87 1.54 -21.72
N ALA A 414 17.86 2.04 -20.99
CA ALA A 414 17.76 3.45 -20.59
C ALA A 414 18.59 3.80 -19.34
N LEU A 415 19.08 2.82 -18.56
CA LEU A 415 19.91 3.08 -17.37
C LEU A 415 21.23 3.76 -17.71
N SER A 416 21.61 4.78 -16.94
CA SER A 416 22.90 5.47 -17.08
C SER A 416 24.00 4.92 -16.17
N CYS A 417 23.67 4.08 -15.18
CA CYS A 417 24.67 3.44 -14.32
C CYS A 417 25.50 2.40 -15.11
N LYS A 418 26.79 2.29 -14.78
CA LYS A 418 27.72 1.39 -15.48
C LYS A 418 27.54 -0.07 -15.05
N GLN A 419 27.30 -0.30 -13.77
CA GLN A 419 27.11 -1.64 -13.23
C GLN A 419 25.62 -1.99 -13.29
N LYS A 420 25.23 -2.70 -14.35
CA LYS A 420 23.85 -3.15 -14.52
C LYS A 420 23.79 -4.53 -15.15
N ALA A 421 22.81 -5.33 -14.77
CA ALA A 421 22.52 -6.60 -15.43
C ALA A 421 21.01 -6.92 -15.43
N LEU A 422 20.58 -7.60 -16.50
CA LEU A 422 19.31 -8.32 -16.53
C LEU A 422 19.54 -9.69 -15.89
N VAL A 423 18.74 -10.04 -14.89
CA VAL A 423 18.93 -11.26 -14.09
C VAL A 423 17.59 -11.94 -13.88
N THR A 424 17.52 -13.27 -13.96
CA THR A 424 16.30 -14.00 -13.57
C THR A 424 16.26 -14.22 -12.06
N MET A 425 15.07 -14.43 -11.49
CA MET A 425 14.94 -14.69 -10.04
C MET A 425 15.83 -15.87 -9.59
N ASP A 426 15.86 -16.95 -10.38
CA ASP A 426 16.68 -18.15 -10.09
C ASP A 426 18.19 -17.91 -10.21
N ALA A 427 18.61 -17.03 -11.11
CA ALA A 427 20.04 -16.73 -11.31
C ALA A 427 20.58 -15.69 -10.31
N LEU A 428 19.70 -14.91 -9.67
CA LEU A 428 20.06 -13.82 -8.79
C LEU A 428 21.02 -14.23 -7.66
N PRO A 429 20.83 -15.35 -6.94
CA PRO A 429 21.78 -15.78 -5.92
C PRO A 429 23.21 -15.96 -6.45
N ASN A 430 23.35 -16.59 -7.62
CA ASN A 430 24.65 -16.86 -8.24
C ASN A 430 25.32 -15.56 -8.71
N VAL A 431 24.53 -14.62 -9.25
CA VAL A 431 25.05 -13.31 -9.69
C VAL A 431 25.52 -12.48 -8.50
N LEU A 432 24.77 -12.47 -7.38
CA LEU A 432 25.18 -11.80 -6.15
C LEU A 432 26.48 -12.39 -5.60
N ALA A 433 26.61 -13.72 -5.59
CA ALA A 433 27.83 -14.41 -5.15
C ALA A 433 29.03 -14.06 -6.03
N ALA A 434 28.84 -13.97 -7.35
CA ALA A 434 29.89 -13.62 -8.29
C ALA A 434 30.37 -12.16 -8.18
N CYS A 435 29.51 -11.23 -7.75
CA CYS A 435 29.89 -9.84 -7.48
C CYS A 435 30.84 -9.73 -6.27
N GLY A 436 30.73 -10.67 -5.32
CA GLY A 436 31.64 -10.80 -4.19
C GLY A 436 31.56 -9.66 -3.16
N ARG A 437 32.56 -9.61 -2.26
CA ARG A 437 32.70 -8.55 -1.26
C ARG A 437 33.50 -7.39 -1.85
N ILE A 438 33.00 -6.17 -1.65
CA ILE A 438 33.81 -4.95 -1.80
C ILE A 438 34.22 -4.40 -0.42
N GLN A 439 35.26 -3.57 -0.39
CA GLN A 439 35.78 -3.01 0.87
C GLN A 439 34.81 -2.06 1.57
N ARG A 440 33.93 -1.39 0.82
CA ARG A 440 32.92 -0.48 1.37
C ARG A 440 31.75 -1.27 1.96
N HIS A 441 31.07 -0.68 2.93
CA HIS A 441 29.76 -1.16 3.38
C HIS A 441 28.79 -1.23 2.19
N GLN A 442 27.96 -2.26 2.13
CA GLN A 442 27.04 -2.50 1.00
C GLN A 442 25.58 -2.43 1.44
N VAL A 443 24.76 -1.71 0.70
CA VAL A 443 23.31 -1.67 0.91
C VAL A 443 22.64 -2.35 -0.27
N PHE A 444 21.91 -3.43 -0.01
CA PHE A 444 21.10 -4.15 -0.97
C PHE A 444 19.63 -3.75 -0.78
N LEU A 445 18.96 -3.42 -1.87
CA LEU A 445 17.54 -3.07 -1.89
C LEU A 445 16.80 -4.07 -2.78
N THR A 446 15.87 -4.83 -2.22
CA THR A 446 14.86 -5.55 -3.01
C THR A 446 13.66 -4.65 -3.21
N ILE A 447 13.33 -4.36 -4.45
CA ILE A 447 12.34 -3.33 -4.77
C ILE A 447 11.32 -3.85 -5.78
N GLY A 448 10.04 -3.78 -5.42
CA GLY A 448 8.93 -4.07 -6.33
C GLY A 448 7.69 -4.63 -5.64
N ALA A 449 6.54 -4.45 -6.30
CA ALA A 449 5.24 -4.92 -5.81
C ALA A 449 4.90 -6.38 -6.20
N GLY A 450 5.78 -7.06 -6.93
CA GLY A 450 5.59 -8.43 -7.39
C GLY A 450 6.05 -9.50 -6.39
N ASP A 451 6.37 -10.67 -6.92
CA ASP A 451 6.82 -11.85 -6.18
C ASP A 451 8.28 -11.76 -5.67
N ILE A 452 9.02 -10.69 -5.99
CA ILE A 452 10.34 -10.42 -5.39
C ILE A 452 10.31 -10.45 -3.85
N GLY A 453 9.18 -10.06 -3.24
CA GLY A 453 8.98 -10.13 -1.79
C GLY A 453 9.07 -11.55 -1.22
N GLU A 454 8.66 -12.56 -1.99
CA GLU A 454 8.75 -13.97 -1.60
C GLU A 454 10.19 -14.51 -1.72
N ALA A 455 11.00 -13.89 -2.59
CA ALA A 455 12.41 -14.25 -2.79
C ALA A 455 13.35 -13.64 -1.72
N VAL A 456 12.88 -12.66 -0.93
CA VAL A 456 13.68 -11.94 0.09
C VAL A 456 14.40 -12.89 1.06
N PRO A 457 13.77 -13.93 1.65
CA PRO A 457 14.47 -14.87 2.53
C PRO A 457 15.63 -15.60 1.85
N GLY A 458 15.47 -15.99 0.57
CA GLY A 458 16.51 -16.65 -0.21
C GLY A 458 17.67 -15.71 -0.55
N ILE A 459 17.36 -14.45 -0.88
CA ILE A 459 18.36 -13.39 -1.09
C ILE A 459 19.13 -13.13 0.20
N ALA A 460 18.44 -13.00 1.35
CA ALA A 460 19.06 -12.81 2.65
C ALA A 460 20.02 -13.94 3.01
N ALA A 461 19.61 -15.20 2.81
CA ALA A 461 20.46 -16.37 3.04
C ALA A 461 21.71 -16.36 2.14
N THR A 462 21.57 -15.94 0.88
CA THR A 462 22.69 -15.81 -0.05
C THR A 462 23.69 -14.75 0.41
N LEU A 463 23.19 -13.57 0.78
CA LEU A 463 24.05 -12.49 1.30
C LEU A 463 24.74 -12.92 2.60
N GLN A 464 24.05 -13.63 3.48
CA GLN A 464 24.64 -14.17 4.70
C GLN A 464 25.86 -15.07 4.40
N GLN A 465 25.74 -15.97 3.42
CA GLN A 465 26.85 -16.83 2.99
C GLN A 465 28.02 -16.00 2.44
N ILE A 466 27.72 -14.96 1.64
CA ILE A 466 28.74 -14.07 1.07
C ILE A 466 29.48 -13.32 2.17
N PHE A 467 28.80 -12.75 3.17
CA PHE A 467 29.40 -11.78 4.10
C PHE A 467 29.84 -12.34 5.46
N ILE A 468 29.26 -13.47 5.90
CA ILE A 468 29.48 -14.03 7.25
C ILE A 468 30.26 -15.34 7.21
N THR A 469 30.04 -16.20 6.22
CA THR A 469 30.59 -17.58 6.21
C THR A 469 32.02 -17.69 5.63
N VAL A 470 32.67 -16.56 5.31
CA VAL A 470 34.07 -16.52 4.81
C VAL A 470 34.95 -15.63 5.67
#